data_AF-A0A850NMJ1-F1
#
_entry.id   AF-A0A850NMJ1-F1
#
_cell.length_a   1.000
_cell.length_b   1.000
_cell.length_c   1.000
_cell.angle_alpha   90.00
_cell.angle_beta   90.00
_cell.angle_gamma   90.00
#
_symmetry.space_group_name_H-M   'P 1'
#
loop_
_entity.id
_entity.type
_entity.pdbx_description
1 polymer ?
#
loop_
_entity_poly.entity_id
_entity_poly.type
_entity_poly.pdbx_seq_one_letter_code
_entity_poly.pdbx_strand_id
1 'polypeptide(L)'
;MSSLFSPIVLRSVTARNRIAVSPMCQYSAVDGLGNDWHIQNLGAKAAGGAGIVCVEATHVSPDARITPGCLGLWNDAQTAFAARLAGIITQSGAVPAIQIAHAGRKASCARPWEGGAQLGLAEGGWPTV
;
A
#
# COMPACT_ATOMS: atom_id res chain seq x y z
N MET A 1 -7.61 -31.27 7.88
CA MET A 1 -7.45 -30.05 7.06
C MET A 1 -6.69 -29.01 7.86
N SER A 2 -5.81 -28.21 7.23
CA SER A 2 -5.00 -27.21 7.94
C SER A 2 -5.84 -26.02 8.39
N SER A 3 -5.60 -25.52 9.61
CA SER A 3 -6.25 -24.32 10.13
C SER A 3 -5.95 -23.08 9.29
N LEU A 4 -4.82 -23.06 8.59
CA LEU A 4 -4.38 -21.96 7.73
C LEU A 4 -5.40 -21.66 6.61
N PHE A 5 -6.03 -22.69 6.04
CA PHE A 5 -6.97 -22.56 4.92
C PHE A 5 -8.44 -22.45 5.35
N SER A 6 -8.70 -22.39 6.66
CA SER A 6 -10.05 -22.14 7.18
C SER A 6 -10.40 -20.65 7.15
N PRO A 7 -11.66 -20.27 6.87
CA PRO A 7 -12.08 -18.88 6.93
C PRO A 7 -11.86 -18.24 8.30
N ILE A 8 -11.70 -16.91 8.32
CA ILE A 8 -11.67 -16.11 9.54
C ILE A 8 -12.65 -14.94 9.41
N VAL A 9 -13.43 -14.72 10.47
CA VAL A 9 -14.42 -13.65 10.56
C VAL A 9 -13.90 -12.61 11.56
N LEU A 10 -13.83 -11.35 11.13
CA LEU A 10 -13.44 -10.21 11.94
C LEU A 10 -14.55 -9.15 11.82
N ARG A 11 -15.37 -9.01 12.87
CA ARG A 11 -16.63 -8.24 12.82
C ARG A 11 -17.53 -8.74 11.66
N SER A 12 -17.91 -7.87 10.73
CA SER A 12 -18.74 -8.20 9.56
C SER A 12 -17.94 -8.67 8.35
N VAL A 13 -16.61 -8.75 8.43
CA VAL A 13 -15.73 -9.09 7.31
C VAL A 13 -15.25 -10.54 7.43
N THR A 14 -15.40 -11.31 6.36
CA THR A 14 -14.96 -12.70 6.28
C THR A 14 -13.86 -12.84 5.23
N ALA A 15 -12.69 -13.32 5.63
CA ALA A 15 -11.63 -13.72 4.72
C ALA A 15 -11.68 -15.23 4.47
N ARG A 16 -11.46 -15.66 3.22
CA ARG A 16 -11.53 -17.08 2.80
C ARG A 16 -10.53 -18.01 3.49
N ASN A 17 -9.43 -17.46 4.02
CA ASN A 17 -8.42 -18.19 4.77
C ASN A 17 -7.62 -17.23 5.67
N ARG A 18 -6.67 -17.77 6.43
CA ARG A 18 -5.86 -17.03 7.42
C ARG A 18 -4.53 -16.49 6.85
N ILE A 19 -4.40 -16.43 5.52
CA ILE A 19 -3.22 -15.88 4.85
C ILE A 19 -3.47 -14.39 4.61
N ALA A 20 -2.66 -13.53 5.21
CA ALA A 20 -2.67 -12.10 4.99
C ALA A 20 -1.37 -11.66 4.32
N VAL A 21 -1.50 -10.89 3.24
CA VAL A 21 -0.36 -10.19 2.63
C VAL A 21 -0.12 -8.91 3.40
N SER A 22 1.07 -8.78 4.00
CA SER A 22 1.50 -7.59 4.73
C SER A 22 1.59 -6.35 3.84
N PRO A 23 1.42 -5.14 4.40
CA PRO A 23 1.70 -3.91 3.68
C PRO A 23 3.21 -3.80 3.40
N MET A 24 3.60 -3.90 2.13
CA MET A 24 5.01 -3.88 1.71
C MET A 24 5.22 -2.78 0.68
N CYS A 25 5.94 -1.72 1.05
CA CYS A 25 6.17 -0.57 0.17
C CYS A 25 6.81 -0.99 -1.16
N GLN A 26 6.24 -0.49 -2.26
CA GLN A 26 6.73 -0.72 -3.61
C GLN A 26 7.56 0.46 -4.13
N TYR A 27 7.44 1.63 -3.51
CA TYR A 27 8.16 2.85 -3.87
C TYR A 27 8.03 3.24 -5.36
N SER A 28 6.91 2.88 -5.98
CA SER A 28 6.67 2.97 -7.43
C SER A 28 5.57 3.97 -7.80
N ALA A 29 5.00 4.67 -6.84
CA ALA A 29 4.01 5.72 -7.09
C ALA A 29 4.69 6.95 -7.71
N VAL A 30 3.89 7.75 -8.42
CA VAL A 30 4.30 9.07 -8.92
C VAL A 30 3.42 10.11 -8.26
N ASP A 31 4.04 10.97 -7.47
CA ASP A 31 3.34 11.94 -6.62
C ASP A 31 2.18 11.34 -5.79
N GLY A 32 2.43 10.20 -5.16
CA GLY A 32 1.42 9.48 -4.39
C GLY A 32 0.38 8.72 -5.22
N LEU A 33 0.28 8.97 -6.53
CA LEU A 33 -0.64 8.25 -7.39
C LEU A 33 -0.07 6.88 -7.79
N GLY A 34 -0.83 5.84 -7.51
CA GLY A 34 -0.52 4.49 -7.96
C GLY A 34 -0.70 4.32 -9.46
N ASN A 35 -0.16 3.22 -9.98
CA ASN A 35 -0.10 2.90 -11.41
C ASN A 35 -0.21 1.38 -11.62
N ASP A 36 -0.03 0.94 -12.87
CA ASP A 36 -0.21 -0.46 -13.27
C ASP A 36 0.69 -1.45 -12.51
N TRP A 37 1.85 -1.01 -12.01
CA TRP A 37 2.69 -1.84 -11.14
C TRP A 37 1.92 -2.31 -9.89
N HIS A 38 1.21 -1.40 -9.24
CA HIS A 38 0.47 -1.70 -8.02
C HIS A 38 -0.73 -2.60 -8.31
N ILE A 39 -1.39 -2.38 -9.46
CA ILE A 39 -2.49 -3.23 -9.94
C ILE A 39 -1.99 -4.65 -10.20
N GLN A 40 -0.91 -4.81 -10.96
CA GLN A 40 -0.35 -6.12 -11.28
C GLN A 40 0.14 -6.83 -10.01
N ASN A 41 0.92 -6.16 -9.16
CA ASN A 41 1.50 -6.75 -7.96
C ASN A 41 0.44 -7.21 -6.96
N LEU A 42 -0.52 -6.35 -6.60
CA LEU A 42 -1.53 -6.68 -5.60
C LEU A 42 -2.65 -7.55 -6.17
N GLY A 43 -2.99 -7.37 -7.45
CA GLY A 43 -3.91 -8.24 -8.17
C GLY A 43 -3.40 -9.68 -8.23
N ALA A 44 -2.12 -9.89 -8.55
CA ALA A 44 -1.50 -11.21 -8.55
C ALA A 44 -1.55 -11.88 -7.17
N LYS A 45 -1.29 -11.13 -6.09
CA LYS A 45 -1.38 -11.65 -4.71
C LYS A 45 -2.81 -12.03 -4.32
N ALA A 46 -3.79 -11.23 -4.75
CA ALA A 46 -5.20 -11.52 -4.54
C ALA A 46 -5.64 -12.77 -5.33
N ALA A 47 -5.25 -12.88 -6.60
CA ALA A 47 -5.54 -14.05 -7.43
C ALA A 47 -4.82 -15.32 -6.93
N GLY A 48 -3.65 -15.18 -6.30
CA GLY A 48 -2.86 -16.27 -5.73
C GLY A 48 -3.45 -16.96 -4.49
N GLY A 49 -4.62 -16.53 -4.02
CA GLY A 49 -5.36 -17.24 -2.97
C GLY A 49 -5.26 -16.65 -1.56
N ALA A 50 -4.54 -15.55 -1.33
CA ALA A 50 -4.48 -14.88 -0.01
C ALA A 50 -5.85 -14.40 0.48
N GLY A 51 -6.21 -14.64 1.74
CA GLY A 51 -7.50 -14.23 2.30
C GLY A 51 -7.67 -12.72 2.44
N ILE A 52 -6.59 -12.03 2.82
CA ILE A 52 -6.54 -10.58 2.97
C ILE A 52 -5.33 -10.05 2.18
N VAL A 53 -5.53 -8.99 1.41
CA VAL A 53 -4.43 -8.28 0.74
C VAL A 53 -4.38 -6.85 1.26
N CYS A 54 -3.33 -6.53 2.01
CA CYS A 54 -3.10 -5.19 2.53
C CYS A 54 -2.24 -4.37 1.58
N VAL A 55 -2.79 -3.27 1.08
CA VAL A 55 -2.06 -2.25 0.32
C VAL A 55 -0.97 -1.64 1.22
N GLU A 56 0.18 -1.32 0.63
CA GLU A 56 1.33 -0.72 1.32
C GLU A 56 0.99 0.57 2.08
N ALA A 57 1.93 1.02 2.92
CA ALA A 57 1.83 2.29 3.63
C ALA A 57 1.46 3.42 2.66
N THR A 58 0.21 3.91 2.81
CA THR A 58 -0.40 4.91 1.95
C THR A 58 -0.57 6.19 2.75
N HIS A 59 0.07 7.26 2.29
CA HIS A 59 0.32 8.43 3.12
C HIS A 59 -0.82 9.43 3.07
N VAL A 60 -1.10 10.04 4.22
CA VAL A 60 -2.25 10.95 4.41
C VAL A 60 -2.00 12.38 3.88
N SER A 61 -0.76 12.72 3.56
CA SER A 61 -0.36 14.00 2.99
C SER A 61 0.95 13.85 2.18
N PRO A 62 1.31 14.83 1.32
CA PRO A 62 2.52 14.76 0.52
C PRO A 62 3.82 14.66 1.34
N ASP A 63 3.89 15.38 2.46
CA ASP A 63 5.03 15.45 3.38
C ASP A 63 5.09 14.27 4.35
N ALA A 64 4.01 13.50 4.47
CA ALA A 64 3.95 12.30 5.29
C ALA A 64 4.72 11.11 4.69
N ARG A 65 5.05 11.14 3.39
CA ARG A 65 5.64 10.01 2.65
C ARG A 65 7.00 9.58 3.20
N ILE A 66 7.30 8.29 3.15
CA ILE A 66 8.68 7.81 3.39
C ILE A 66 9.59 8.26 2.24
N THR A 67 9.19 8.01 0.99
CA THR A 67 9.96 8.36 -0.21
C THR A 67 9.07 9.04 -1.25
N PRO A 68 9.65 9.71 -2.27
CA PRO A 68 8.87 10.26 -3.40
C PRO A 68 8.03 9.21 -4.13
N GLY A 69 8.40 7.93 -4.02
CA GLY A 69 7.72 6.80 -4.64
C GLY A 69 6.61 6.17 -3.80
N CYS A 70 6.30 6.68 -2.61
CA CYS A 70 5.25 6.13 -1.77
C CYS A 70 3.84 6.49 -2.27
N LEU A 71 2.89 5.56 -2.09
CA LEU A 71 1.46 5.83 -2.32
C LEU A 71 0.93 6.93 -1.38
N GLY A 72 -0.09 7.62 -1.87
CA GLY A 72 -0.84 8.67 -1.20
C GLY A 72 -2.35 8.43 -1.21
N LEU A 73 -3.05 9.08 -0.27
CA LEU A 73 -4.52 9.14 -0.20
C LEU A 73 -4.99 10.49 0.37
N TRP A 74 -4.51 11.58 -0.22
CA TRP A 74 -4.84 12.96 0.18
C TRP A 74 -5.65 13.72 -0.87
N ASN A 75 -5.95 13.11 -2.01
CA ASN A 75 -6.77 13.71 -3.06
C ASN A 75 -7.68 12.69 -3.77
N ASP A 76 -8.57 13.21 -4.62
CA ASP A 76 -9.60 12.41 -5.29
C ASP A 76 -9.03 11.45 -6.34
N ALA A 77 -7.94 11.82 -7.04
CA ALA A 77 -7.30 10.95 -8.01
C ALA A 77 -6.72 9.70 -7.35
N GLN A 78 -6.06 9.88 -6.20
CA GLN A 78 -5.55 8.78 -5.37
C GLN A 78 -6.69 7.92 -4.80
N THR A 79 -7.79 8.55 -4.39
CA THR A 79 -8.98 7.86 -3.91
C THR A 79 -9.62 7.01 -5.01
N ALA A 80 -9.74 7.53 -6.24
CA ALA A 80 -10.24 6.80 -7.40
C ALA A 80 -9.34 5.60 -7.74
N PHE A 81 -8.01 5.78 -7.67
CA PHE A 81 -7.06 4.68 -7.84
C PHE A 81 -7.23 3.61 -6.75
N ALA A 82 -7.32 4.00 -5.48
CA ALA A 82 -7.53 3.08 -4.36
C ALA A 82 -8.84 2.28 -4.50
N ALA A 83 -9.92 2.93 -4.95
CA ALA A 83 -11.19 2.27 -5.23
C ALA A 83 -11.08 1.22 -6.35
N ARG A 84 -10.39 1.55 -7.46
CA ARG A 84 -10.10 0.59 -8.54
C ARG A 84 -9.33 -0.61 -8.02
N LEU A 85 -8.29 -0.37 -7.22
CA LEU A 85 -7.45 -1.43 -6.65
C LEU A 85 -8.23 -2.33 -5.69
N ALA A 86 -9.04 -1.74 -4.81
CA ALA A 86 -9.92 -2.49 -3.91
C ALA A 86 -10.89 -3.39 -4.69
N GLY A 87 -11.50 -2.86 -5.76
CA GLY A 87 -12.38 -3.62 -6.64
C GLY A 87 -11.70 -4.84 -7.26
N ILE A 88 -10.46 -4.70 -7.75
CA ILE A 88 -9.68 -5.82 -8.32
C ILE A 88 -9.38 -6.89 -7.27
N ILE A 89 -9.00 -6.49 -6.05
CA ILE A 89 -8.72 -7.42 -4.94
C ILE A 89 -10.00 -8.18 -4.56
N THR A 90 -11.13 -7.48 -4.45
CA THR A 90 -12.43 -8.09 -4.16
C THR A 90 -12.88 -9.05 -5.25
N GLN A 91 -12.76 -8.68 -6.52
CA GLN A 91 -13.09 -9.56 -7.66
C GLN A 91 -12.23 -10.82 -7.69
N SER A 92 -11.00 -10.74 -7.18
CA SER A 92 -10.10 -11.89 -7.01
C SER A 92 -10.39 -12.73 -5.75
N GLY A 93 -11.48 -12.42 -5.03
CA GLY A 93 -11.98 -13.16 -3.87
C GLY A 93 -11.24 -12.92 -2.55
N ALA A 94 -10.39 -11.89 -2.49
CA ALA A 94 -9.67 -11.51 -1.27
C ALA A 94 -10.32 -10.27 -0.64
N VAL A 95 -10.09 -10.08 0.66
CA VAL A 95 -10.50 -8.86 1.37
C VAL A 95 -9.46 -7.75 1.09
N PRO A 96 -9.85 -6.61 0.50
CA PRO A 96 -8.96 -5.45 0.40
C PRO A 96 -8.79 -4.79 1.76
N ALA A 97 -7.54 -4.54 2.14
CA ALA A 97 -7.17 -3.75 3.30
C ALA A 97 -6.12 -2.71 2.91
N ILE A 98 -5.94 -1.66 3.71
CA ILE A 98 -4.97 -0.60 3.46
C ILE A 98 -4.33 -0.15 4.78
N GLN A 99 -3.01 0.09 4.76
CA GLN A 99 -2.30 0.74 5.85
C GLN A 99 -2.20 2.25 5.58
N ILE A 100 -3.00 3.05 6.27
CA ILE A 100 -2.81 4.52 6.27
C ILE A 100 -1.60 4.88 7.13
N ALA A 101 -0.77 5.82 6.66
CA ALA A 101 0.54 6.08 7.27
C ALA A 101 0.94 7.56 7.29
N HIS A 102 1.81 7.88 8.26
CA HIS A 102 2.60 9.10 8.30
C HIS A 102 4.01 8.76 8.81
N ALA A 103 5.05 9.04 8.01
CA ALA A 103 6.42 8.65 8.33
C ALA A 103 7.10 9.55 9.36
N GLY A 104 6.59 10.79 9.54
CA GLY A 104 7.11 11.75 10.51
C GLY A 104 8.56 12.08 10.22
N ARG A 105 9.42 12.11 11.24
CA ARG A 105 10.87 12.33 11.08
C ARG A 105 11.60 11.34 10.17
N LYS A 106 10.97 10.20 9.81
CA LYS A 106 11.51 9.22 8.85
C LYS A 106 11.01 9.45 7.41
N ALA A 107 10.29 10.55 7.17
CA ALA A 107 9.88 10.98 5.85
C ALA A 107 11.07 11.50 5.04
N SER A 108 10.83 11.80 3.76
CA SER A 108 11.81 12.44 2.89
C SER A 108 13.09 11.62 2.73
N CYS A 109 12.99 10.32 2.47
CA CYS A 109 14.12 9.44 2.18
C CYS A 109 14.16 9.01 0.71
N ALA A 110 15.36 8.71 0.22
CA ALA A 110 15.58 8.07 -1.07
C ALA A 110 14.95 6.66 -1.07
N ARG A 111 14.69 6.09 -2.26
CA ARG A 111 14.22 4.70 -2.32
C ARG A 111 15.29 3.76 -1.78
N PRO A 112 14.92 2.56 -1.29
CA PRO A 112 15.91 1.65 -0.70
C PRO A 112 17.07 1.29 -1.63
N TRP A 113 16.80 1.09 -2.92
CA TRP A 113 17.85 0.80 -3.93
C TRP A 113 18.65 2.04 -4.37
N GLU A 114 18.23 3.24 -3.97
CA GLU A 114 18.95 4.50 -4.15
C GLU A 114 19.78 4.86 -2.90
N GLY A 115 19.82 3.98 -1.90
CA GLY A 115 20.62 4.14 -0.67
C GLY A 115 19.81 4.44 0.60
N GLY A 116 18.53 4.80 0.47
CA GLY A 116 17.62 4.97 1.62
C GLY A 116 17.94 6.11 2.60
N ALA A 117 18.91 6.97 2.27
CA ALA A 117 19.27 8.13 3.07
C ALA A 117 18.17 9.21 3.01
N GLN A 118 18.11 10.06 4.04
CA GLN A 118 17.22 11.21 4.03
C GLN A 118 17.68 12.22 2.97
N LEU A 119 16.76 12.65 2.12
CA LEU A 119 16.95 13.63 1.05
C LEU A 119 16.92 15.04 1.61
N GLY A 120 17.90 15.86 1.23
CA GLY A 120 17.86 17.30 1.45
C GLY A 120 16.87 18.00 0.52
N LEU A 121 16.53 19.27 0.82
CA LEU A 121 15.63 20.07 -0.01
C LEU A 121 16.14 20.24 -1.45
N ALA A 122 17.46 20.33 -1.63
CA ALA A 122 18.09 20.43 -2.96
C ALA A 122 17.98 19.14 -3.80
N GLU A 123 17.66 18.01 -3.17
CA GLU A 123 17.56 16.68 -3.78
C GLU A 123 16.11 16.24 -3.96
N GLY A 124 15.15 17.18 -3.85
CA GLY A 124 13.72 16.91 -3.93
C GLY A 124 13.10 16.39 -2.62
N GLY A 125 13.83 16.47 -1.51
CA GLY A 125 13.29 16.22 -0.17
C GLY A 125 12.38 17.35 0.33
N TRP A 126 11.77 17.14 1.49
CA TRP A 126 10.87 18.09 2.15
C TRP A 126 11.12 18.15 3.67
N PRO A 127 10.69 19.23 4.35
CA PRO A 127 10.77 19.31 5.80
C PRO A 127 9.96 18.18 6.46
N THR A 128 10.54 17.53 7.47
CA THR A 128 9.89 16.46 8.22
C THR A 128 9.39 16.96 9.58
N VAL A 129 8.48 16.22 10.20
CA VAL A 129 7.88 16.52 11.53
C VAL A 129 8.42 15.63 12.65
#